data_AF-A0A077AVL1-F1
#
_entry.id   AF-A0A077AVL1-F1
#
_cell.length_a   1.000
_cell.length_b   1.000
_cell.length_c   1.000
_cell.angle_alpha   90.00
_cell.angle_beta   90.00
_cell.angle_gamma   90.00
#
_symmetry.space_group_name_H-M   'P 1'
#
loop_
_entity.id
_entity.type
_entity.pdbx_description
1 polymer ?
#
loop_
_entity_poly.entity_id
_entity_poly.type
_entity_poly.pdbx_seq_one_letter_code
_entity_poly.pdbx_strand_id
1 'polypeptide(L)'
;MTSDLEKWAREPSSIQDQMALEAARRGEGKRIIKNLNDPLYKGMEKMEYKVKSATGKDSVVHYVRDPKTGKLMDFKFKKRSID
;
A
#
# COMPACT_ATOMS: atom_id res chain seq x y z
N MET A 1 3.18 -7.18 25.29
CA MET A 1 2.62 -8.10 24.27
C MET A 1 1.77 -7.28 23.30
N THR A 2 2.39 -6.57 22.36
CA THR A 2 1.69 -5.72 21.37
C THR A 2 2.64 -5.47 20.20
N SER A 3 2.82 -6.43 19.29
CA SER A 3 3.83 -6.24 18.22
C SER A 3 3.49 -6.83 16.85
N ASP A 4 2.33 -7.48 16.69
CA ASP A 4 2.00 -8.15 15.42
C ASP A 4 0.72 -7.64 14.76
N LEU A 5 -0.19 -6.98 15.51
CA LEU A 5 -1.40 -6.36 14.94
C LEU A 5 -1.13 -5.03 14.21
N GLU A 6 -0.04 -4.32 14.56
CA GLU A 6 0.29 -3.03 13.96
C GLU A 6 1.11 -3.11 12.69
N LYS A 7 1.73 -4.27 12.39
CA LYS A 7 2.57 -4.45 11.19
C LYS A 7 1.81 -4.25 9.87
N TRP A 8 0.48 -4.31 9.93
CA TRP A 8 -0.40 -4.49 8.78
C TRP A 8 -1.68 -3.64 8.85
N ALA A 9 -1.59 -2.48 9.48
CA ALA A 9 -2.69 -1.53 9.57
C ALA A 9 -3.27 -1.20 8.16
N ARG A 10 -4.59 -1.13 8.08
CA ARG A 10 -5.33 -0.67 6.88
C ARG A 10 -5.78 0.78 7.01
N GLU A 11 -5.80 1.29 8.24
CA GLU A 11 -6.23 2.63 8.56
C GLU A 11 -5.03 3.58 8.69
N PRO A 12 -5.12 4.79 8.12
CA PRO A 12 -4.07 5.79 8.27
C PRO A 12 -4.00 6.26 9.74
N SER A 13 -2.80 6.55 10.24
CA SER A 13 -2.59 7.07 11.60
C SER A 13 -2.07 8.51 11.62
N SER A 14 -1.94 9.12 10.43
CA SER A 14 -1.49 10.50 10.24
C SER A 14 -2.04 11.05 8.93
N ILE A 15 -2.04 12.38 8.78
CA ILE A 15 -2.43 13.07 7.55
C ILE A 15 -1.59 12.60 6.35
N GLN A 16 -0.30 12.32 6.55
CA GLN A 16 0.56 11.80 5.48
C GLN A 16 0.14 10.38 5.05
N ASP A 17 -0.23 9.52 6.01
CA ASP A 17 -0.71 8.17 5.71
C ASP A 17 -2.03 8.25 4.94
N GLN A 18 -2.92 9.18 5.30
CA GLN A 18 -4.16 9.43 4.59
C GLN A 18 -3.87 9.85 3.13
N MET A 19 -3.00 10.83 2.92
CA MET A 19 -2.60 11.25 1.57
C MET A 19 -2.00 10.08 0.76
N ALA A 20 -1.16 9.26 1.39
CA ALA A 20 -0.56 8.10 0.74
C ALA A 20 -1.61 7.04 0.34
N LEU A 21 -2.62 6.82 1.19
CA LEU A 21 -3.72 5.91 0.90
C LEU A 21 -4.62 6.46 -0.22
N GLU A 22 -4.89 7.76 -0.24
CA GLU A 22 -5.67 8.41 -1.30
C GLU A 22 -4.96 8.35 -2.65
N ALA A 23 -3.65 8.62 -2.69
CA ALA A 23 -2.85 8.48 -3.91
C ALA A 23 -2.85 7.03 -4.42
N ALA A 24 -2.67 6.05 -3.52
CA ALA A 24 -2.79 4.64 -3.88
C ALA A 24 -4.18 4.32 -4.46
N ARG A 25 -5.26 4.83 -3.86
CA ARG A 25 -6.64 4.66 -4.36
C ARG A 25 -6.91 5.31 -5.71
N ARG A 26 -6.13 6.32 -6.09
CA ARG A 26 -6.12 6.92 -7.44
C ARG A 26 -5.30 6.11 -8.45
N GLY A 27 -4.61 5.05 -8.01
CA GLY A 27 -3.77 4.21 -8.85
C GLY A 27 -2.34 4.74 -9.00
N GLU A 28 -1.93 5.69 -8.15
CA GLU A 28 -0.56 6.18 -8.13
C GLU A 28 0.38 5.16 -7.48
N GLY A 29 1.62 5.13 -7.96
CA GLY A 29 2.65 4.23 -7.44
C GLY A 29 3.31 3.40 -8.52
N LYS A 30 4.23 2.55 -8.09
CA LYS A 30 5.03 1.70 -8.98
C LYS A 30 4.61 0.25 -8.82
N ARG A 31 4.66 -0.48 -9.93
CA ARG A 31 4.52 -1.94 -9.91
C ARG A 31 5.78 -2.54 -9.31
N ILE A 32 5.62 -3.39 -8.30
CA ILE A 32 6.73 -4.10 -7.66
C ILE A 32 6.73 -5.60 -8.00
N ILE A 33 5.56 -6.17 -8.30
CA ILE A 33 5.43 -7.58 -8.73
C ILE A 33 4.41 -7.65 -9.86
N LYS A 34 4.76 -8.36 -10.94
CA LYS A 34 3.85 -8.70 -12.04
C LYS A 34 3.41 -10.16 -11.88
N ASN A 35 2.16 -10.45 -12.20
CA ASN A 35 1.61 -11.81 -12.22
C ASN A 35 1.72 -12.50 -10.84
N LEU A 36 1.01 -11.95 -9.86
CA LEU A 36 0.86 -12.57 -8.55
C LEU A 36 0.39 -14.02 -8.68
N ASN A 37 0.91 -14.90 -7.82
CA ASN A 37 0.56 -16.31 -7.81
C ASN A 37 -0.41 -16.68 -6.67
N ASP A 38 -0.79 -15.69 -5.85
CA ASP A 38 -1.80 -15.87 -4.81
C ASP A 38 -3.16 -16.23 -5.45
N PRO A 39 -3.89 -17.24 -4.97
CA PRO A 39 -5.13 -17.69 -5.59
C PRO A 39 -6.19 -16.58 -5.70
N LEU A 40 -6.22 -15.63 -4.77
CA LEU A 40 -7.18 -14.51 -4.80
C LEU A 40 -6.78 -13.41 -5.80
N TYR A 41 -5.48 -13.28 -6.07
CA TYR A 41 -4.92 -12.22 -6.90
C TYR A 41 -4.18 -12.74 -8.13
N LYS A 42 -4.48 -13.98 -8.56
CA LYS A 42 -3.68 -14.67 -9.57
C LYS A 42 -3.70 -13.91 -10.89
N GLY A 43 -2.52 -13.55 -11.39
CA GLY A 43 -2.36 -12.75 -12.60
C GLY A 43 -2.50 -11.23 -12.41
N MET A 44 -2.78 -10.77 -11.20
CA MET A 44 -2.80 -9.35 -10.86
C MET A 44 -1.39 -8.81 -10.58
N GLU A 45 -1.33 -7.50 -10.36
CA GLU A 45 -0.09 -6.77 -10.12
C GLU A 45 -0.04 -6.24 -8.70
N LYS A 46 1.12 -6.38 -8.05
CA LYS A 46 1.36 -5.73 -6.76
C LYS A 46 1.96 -4.35 -7.01
N MET A 47 1.33 -3.35 -6.42
CA MET A 47 1.69 -1.95 -6.51
C MET A 47 2.20 -1.45 -5.15
N GLU A 48 3.13 -0.51 -5.19
CA GLU A 48 3.68 0.18 -4.02
C GLU A 48 3.63 1.69 -4.27
N TYR A 49 2.98 2.42 -3.36
CA TYR A 49 3.10 3.86 -3.26
C TYR A 49 3.93 4.22 -2.04
N LYS A 50 4.93 5.07 -2.21
CA LYS A 50 5.83 5.50 -1.13
C LYS A 50 5.92 7.02 -1.12
N VAL A 51 5.58 7.62 0.02
CA VAL A 51 5.85 9.02 0.34
C VAL A 51 7.07 9.05 1.24
N LYS A 52 8.07 9.85 0.86
CA LYS A 52 9.23 10.14 1.70
C LYS A 52 9.05 11.50 2.33
N SER A 53 9.34 11.59 3.62
CA SER A 53 9.40 12.86 4.33
C SER A 53 10.85 13.20 4.65
N ALA A 54 11.18 14.49 4.58
CA ALA A 54 12.53 15.00 4.87
C ALA A 54 13.02 14.65 6.29
N THR A 55 12.08 14.38 7.20
CA THR A 55 12.32 14.00 8.60
C THR A 55 12.41 12.48 8.82
N GLY A 56 12.45 11.65 7.77
CA GLY A 56 12.57 10.19 7.85
C GLY A 56 11.26 9.43 8.14
N LYS A 57 10.16 10.14 8.29
CA LYS A 57 8.81 9.59 8.51
C LYS A 57 8.16 9.15 7.20
N ASP A 58 8.61 8.03 6.64
CA ASP A 58 8.09 7.50 5.38
C ASP A 58 6.71 6.81 5.55
N SER A 59 5.82 6.98 4.58
CA SER A 59 4.58 6.19 4.45
C SER A 59 4.65 5.29 3.23
N VAL A 60 4.39 4.00 3.40
CA VAL A 60 4.42 3.01 2.32
C VAL A 60 3.12 2.22 2.30
N VAL A 61 2.39 2.33 1.19
CA VAL A 61 1.14 1.61 0.94
C VAL A 61 1.38 0.58 -0.17
N HIS A 62 0.99 -0.66 0.11
CA HIS A 62 0.90 -1.74 -0.88
C HIS A 62 -0.57 -1.93 -1.27
N TYR A 63 -0.82 -2.21 -2.54
CA TYR A 63 -2.14 -2.56 -3.03
C TYR A 63 -2.02 -3.46 -4.25
N VAL A 64 -3.13 -4.09 -4.64
CA VAL A 64 -3.23 -4.94 -5.82
C VAL A 64 -3.99 -4.19 -6.92
N ARG A 65 -3.46 -4.25 -8.13
CA ARG A 65 -4.12 -3.75 -9.34
C ARG A 65 -4.45 -4.92 -10.24
N ASP A 66 -5.70 -5.02 -10.65
CA ASP A 66 -6.12 -5.90 -11.72
C ASP A 66 -5.78 -5.24 -13.08
N PRO A 67 -4.88 -5.82 -13.89
CA PRO A 67 -4.47 -5.21 -15.16
C PRO A 67 -5.55 -5.24 -16.25
N LYS A 68 -6.54 -6.14 -16.13
CA LYS A 68 -7.57 -6.32 -17.15
C LYS A 68 -8.67 -5.26 -17.03
N THR A 69 -9.03 -4.93 -15.79
CA THR A 69 -10.13 -4.03 -15.44
C THR A 69 -9.66 -2.69 -14.92
N GLY A 70 -8.39 -2.58 -14.48
CA GLY A 70 -7.87 -1.41 -13.79
C GLY A 70 -8.32 -1.30 -12.33
N LYS A 71 -9.08 -2.27 -11.81
CA LYS A 71 -9.60 -2.26 -10.44
C LYS A 71 -8.46 -2.33 -9.43
N LEU A 72 -8.55 -1.49 -8.39
CA LEU A 72 -7.58 -1.42 -7.30
C LEU A 72 -8.19 -2.00 -6.02
N MET A 73 -7.43 -2.80 -5.28
CA MET A 73 -7.91 -3.48 -4.07
C MET A 73 -6.78 -3.82 -3.09
N ASP A 74 -7.15 -4.34 -1.92
CA ASP A 74 -6.23 -4.78 -0.86
C ASP A 74 -5.19 -3.72 -0.45
N PHE A 75 -5.65 -2.50 -0.18
CA PHE A 75 -4.80 -1.42 0.31
C PHE A 75 -4.33 -1.70 1.74
N LYS A 76 -3.03 -1.63 1.95
CA LYS A 76 -2.40 -1.99 3.22
C LYS A 76 -1.11 -1.21 3.46
N PHE A 77 -0.93 -0.70 4.67
CA PHE A 77 0.34 -0.06 5.04
C PHE A 77 1.41 -1.14 5.28
N LYS A 78 2.53 -0.99 4.57
CA LYS A 78 3.78 -1.70 4.88
C LYS A 78 4.60 -0.93 5.92
N LYS A 79 4.55 0.41 5.87
CA LYS A 79 5.13 1.31 6.85
C LYS A 79 4.22 2.52 7.02
N ARG A 80 3.98 2.94 8.27
CA ARG A 80 3.28 4.19 8.61
C ARG A 80 4.30 5.26 8.98
N SER A 81 3.93 6.52 8.80
CA SER A 81 4.79 7.68 9.14
C SER A 81 5.05 7.86 10.65
N ILE A 82 4.35 7.11 11.49
CA ILE A 82 4.46 7.14 12.96
C ILE A 82 5.35 6.04 13.54
N ASP A 83 5.90 5.16 12.68
CA ASP A 83 6.86 4.09 13.04
C ASP A 83 8.31 4.56 12.96
#